data_AF-A0A396U0S1-F1
#
_entry.id   AF-A0A396U0S1-F1
#
_cell.length_a   1.000
_cell.length_b   1.000
_cell.length_c   1.000
_cell.angle_alpha   90.00
_cell.angle_beta   90.00
_cell.angle_gamma   90.00
#
_symmetry.space_group_name_H-M   'P 1'
#
loop_
_entity.id
_entity.type
_entity.pdbx_description
1 polymer ?
#
loop_
_entity_poly.entity_id
_entity_poly.type
_entity_poly.pdbx_seq_one_letter_code
_entity_poly.pdbx_strand_id
1 'polypeptide(L)' 'MKVVNIYKRLVTLSLVCSAVGLSGCTSLGVEPWERDLLAKKEMALTSAPIDASLDDHIYFSKEATSGGRSFGGGGCGCN' A
#
# COMPACT_ATOMS: atom_id res chain seq x y z
N MET A 1 22.71 -42.10 12.41
CA MET A 1 22.06 -41.77 11.12
C MET A 1 20.60 -41.31 11.22
N LYS A 2 19.73 -41.93 12.02
CA LYS A 2 18.30 -41.56 12.12
C LYS A 2 18.05 -40.12 12.61
N VAL A 3 18.85 -39.65 13.58
CA VAL A 3 18.75 -38.30 14.19
C VAL A 3 19.09 -37.19 13.20
N VAL A 4 20.17 -37.34 12.41
CA VAL A 4 20.57 -36.38 11.37
C VAL A 4 19.49 -36.25 10.28
N ASN A 5 18.80 -37.36 9.97
CA ASN A 5 17.73 -37.37 8.97
C ASN A 5 16.44 -36.70 9.49
N ILE A 6 16.19 -36.74 10.81
CA ILE A 6 15.10 -36.03 11.48
C ILE A 6 15.34 -34.52 11.44
N TYR A 7 16.56 -34.05 11.76
CA TYR A 7 16.89 -32.63 11.65
C TYR A 7 16.80 -32.12 10.21
N LYS A 8 17.25 -32.89 9.22
CA LYS A 8 17.08 -32.54 7.81
C LYS A 8 15.60 -32.39 7.43
N ARG A 9 14.73 -33.31 7.88
CA ARG A 9 13.27 -33.23 7.65
C ARG A 9 12.63 -32.00 8.30
N LEU A 10 13.01 -31.68 9.53
CA LEU A 10 12.52 -30.50 10.25
C LEU A 10 12.93 -29.19 9.58
N VAL A 11 14.18 -29.11 9.10
CA VAL A 11 14.67 -27.93 8.36
C VAL A 11 13.95 -27.79 7.02
N THR A 12 13.74 -28.87 6.28
CA THR A 12 12.96 -28.81 5.03
C THR A 12 11.50 -28.42 5.27
N LEU A 13 10.88 -28.89 6.35
CA LEU A 13 9.50 -28.50 6.70
C LEU A 13 9.40 -27.01 7.06
N SER A 14 10.35 -26.49 7.84
CA SER A 14 10.42 -25.07 8.19
C SER A 14 10.59 -24.17 6.97
N LEU A 15 11.43 -24.58 6.01
CA LEU A 15 11.65 -23.84 4.76
C LEU A 15 10.38 -23.79 3.90
N VAL A 16 9.66 -24.92 3.77
CA VAL A 16 8.42 -24.99 2.99
C VAL A 16 7.30 -24.17 3.64
N CYS A 17 7.13 -24.24 4.97
CA CYS A 17 6.14 -23.40 5.67
C CYS A 17 6.41 -21.91 5.48
N SER A 18 7.67 -21.50 5.56
CA SER A 18 8.05 -20.09 5.36
C SER A 18 7.72 -19.61 3.94
N ALA A 19 7.96 -20.44 2.92
CA ALA A 19 7.66 -20.09 1.53
C ALA A 19 6.16 -19.89 1.27
N VAL A 20 5.30 -20.68 1.91
CA VAL A 20 3.84 -20.52 1.81
C VAL A 20 3.36 -19.30 2.59
N GLY A 21 3.98 -18.95 3.72
CA GLY A 21 3.63 -17.75 4.49
C GLY A 21 3.91 -16.42 3.77
N LEU A 22 4.76 -16.43 2.75
CA LEU A 22 5.12 -15.26 1.93
C LEU A 22 4.13 -15.03 0.75
N SER A 23 3.18 -15.92 0.51
CA SER A 23 2.16 -15.69 -0.52
C SER A 23 1.13 -14.66 -0.02
N GLY A 24 1.28 -13.41 -0.46
CA GLY A 24 0.31 -12.35 -0.20
C GLY A 24 -0.98 -12.51 -1.02
N CYS A 25 -2.07 -11.89 -0.55
CA CYS A 25 -3.40 -11.93 -1.17
C CYS A 25 -3.55 -10.95 -2.36
N THR A 26 -2.62 -10.95 -3.31
CA THR A 26 -2.62 -9.99 -4.43
C THR A 26 -3.76 -10.20 -5.43
N SER A 27 -4.38 -11.39 -5.42
CA SER A 27 -5.47 -11.80 -6.32
C SER A 27 -6.88 -11.63 -5.72
N LEU A 28 -7.01 -11.23 -4.45
CA LEU A 28 -8.32 -11.11 -3.79
C LEU A 28 -9.00 -9.74 -4.00
N GLY A 29 -8.42 -8.87 -4.83
CA GLY A 29 -8.92 -7.52 -5.08
C GLY A 29 -9.42 -7.32 -6.52
N VAL A 30 -10.13 -6.21 -6.72
CA VAL A 30 -10.51 -5.71 -8.05
C VAL A 30 -9.28 -5.26 -8.83
N GLU A 31 -9.32 -5.46 -10.14
CA GLU A 31 -8.25 -5.09 -11.05
C GLU A 31 -8.03 -3.56 -10.98
N PRO A 32 -6.79 -3.06 -11.13
CA PRO A 32 -6.49 -1.63 -10.92
C PRO A 32 -7.36 -0.67 -11.73
N TRP A 33 -7.80 -1.07 -12.93
CA TRP A 33 -8.66 -0.30 -13.82
C TRP A 33 -10.15 -0.35 -13.45
N GLU A 34 -10.59 -1.33 -12.65
CA GLU A 34 -11.97 -1.43 -12.16
C GLU A 34 -12.26 -0.46 -11.00
N ARG A 35 -11.21 0.09 -10.37
CA ARG A 35 -11.35 1.02 -9.25
C ARG A 35 -12.03 2.34 -9.66
N ASP A 36 -11.87 2.77 -10.90
CA ASP A 36 -12.51 4.00 -11.41
C ASP A 36 -14.04 3.84 -11.50
N LEU A 37 -14.51 2.63 -11.85
CA LEU A 37 -15.93 2.32 -11.96
C LEU A 37 -16.61 2.12 -10.60
N LEU A 38 -15.86 1.68 -9.58
CA LEU A 38 -16.37 1.43 -8.23
C LEU A 38 -16.22 2.63 -7.30
N ALA A 39 -15.37 3.61 -7.63
CA ALA A 39 -15.15 4.80 -6.83
C ALA A 39 -16.37 5.75 -6.92
N LYS A 40 -17.15 5.83 -5.84
CA LYS A 40 -18.22 6.83 -5.72
C LYS A 40 -17.64 8.18 -5.34
N LYS A 41 -18.33 9.27 -5.72
CA LYS A 41 -17.94 10.64 -5.34
C LYS A 41 -17.83 10.84 -3.82
N GLU A 42 -18.62 10.10 -3.05
CA GLU A 42 -18.60 10.09 -1.57
C GLU A 42 -17.36 9.43 -0.97
N MET A 43 -16.64 8.62 -1.75
CA MET A 43 -15.39 7.96 -1.33
C MET A 43 -14.16 8.83 -1.55
N ALA A 44 -14.35 10.07 -2.03
CA ALA A 44 -13.26 11.04 -2.17
C ALA A 44 -12.64 11.33 -0.79
N LEU A 45 -11.31 11.32 -0.71
CA LEU A 45 -10.59 11.59 0.54
C LEU A 45 -10.83 13.02 1.05
N THR A 46 -11.22 13.93 0.17
CA THR A 46 -11.62 15.29 0.48
C THR A 46 -13.01 15.55 -0.08
N SER A 47 -13.88 16.10 0.75
CA SER A 47 -15.21 16.55 0.36
C SER A 47 -15.17 17.88 -0.41
N ALA A 48 -14.10 18.65 -0.27
CA ALA A 48 -13.90 19.96 -0.87
C ALA A 48 -12.50 20.04 -1.51
N PRO A 49 -12.34 19.52 -2.74
CA PRO A 49 -11.03 19.44 -3.39
C PRO A 49 -10.42 20.81 -3.70
N ILE A 50 -11.24 21.82 -3.97
CA ILE A 50 -10.78 23.17 -4.27
C ILE A 50 -10.19 23.83 -3.01
N ASP A 51 -10.92 23.79 -1.89
CA ASP A 51 -10.44 24.36 -0.63
C ASP A 51 -9.16 23.67 -0.17
N ALA A 52 -9.10 22.34 -0.24
CA ALA A 52 -7.90 21.58 0.08
C ALA A 52 -6.70 21.97 -0.80
N SER A 53 -6.90 22.19 -2.11
CA SER A 53 -5.83 22.61 -3.02
C SER A 53 -5.33 24.03 -2.72
N LEU A 54 -6.22 24.93 -2.29
CA LEU A 54 -5.87 26.29 -1.91
C LEU A 54 -5.10 26.31 -0.60
N ASP A 55 -5.54 25.53 0.39
CA ASP A 55 -4.85 25.36 1.66
C ASP A 55 -3.45 24.78 1.45
N ASP A 56 -3.32 23.75 0.62
CA ASP A 56 -2.01 23.18 0.26
C ASP A 56 -1.13 24.24 -0.43
N HIS A 57 -1.66 25.03 -1.37
CA HIS A 57 -0.90 26.10 -2.03
C HIS A 57 -0.39 27.15 -1.02
N ILE A 58 -1.24 27.56 -0.08
CA ILE A 58 -0.86 28.49 1.00
C ILE A 58 0.18 27.85 1.93
N TYR A 59 -0.03 26.59 2.31
CA TYR A 59 0.83 25.84 3.21
C TYR A 59 2.23 25.68 2.63
N PHE A 60 2.36 25.23 1.38
CA PHE A 60 3.64 25.13 0.68
C PHE A 60 4.33 26.48 0.53
N SER A 61 3.58 27.54 0.24
CA SER A 61 4.14 28.89 0.11
C SER A 61 4.68 29.44 1.43
N LYS A 62 4.13 29.01 2.57
CA LYS A 62 4.51 29.49 3.89
C LYS A 62 5.55 28.61 4.58
N GLU A 63 5.49 27.30 4.38
CA GLU A 63 6.21 26.32 5.20
C GLU A 63 7.20 25.44 4.41
N ALA A 64 7.24 25.53 3.07
CA ALA A 64 8.27 25.12 2.09
C ALA A 64 9.22 23.90 2.31
N THR A 65 9.13 23.10 3.37
CA THR A 65 10.14 22.10 3.75
C THR A 65 9.59 20.82 4.39
N SER A 66 8.29 20.73 4.71
CA SER A 66 7.71 19.47 5.18
C SER A 66 6.71 18.95 4.15
N GLY A 67 7.08 17.83 3.50
CA GLY A 67 6.38 17.27 2.35
C GLY A 67 4.86 17.24 2.44
N GLY A 68 4.20 17.58 1.33
CA GLY A 68 2.73 17.71 1.30
C GLY A 68 1.97 16.40 1.46
N ARG A 69 0.64 16.53 1.59
CA ARG A 69 -0.33 15.47 1.90
C ARG A 69 -0.55 14.45 0.76
N SER A 70 0.39 14.32 -0.17
CA SER A 70 0.28 13.59 -1.45
C SER A 70 0.07 12.08 -1.34
N PHE A 71 0.10 11.51 -0.13
CA PHE A 71 -0.03 10.07 0.11
C PHE A 71 -1.47 9.55 -0.02
N GLY A 72 -2.46 10.43 -0.04
CA GLY A 72 -3.88 10.06 0.06
C GLY A 72 -4.61 9.90 -1.28
N GLY A 73 -4.26 10.66 -2.32
CA GLY A 73 -5.07 10.75 -3.53
C GLY A 73 -4.25 10.78 -4.81
N GLY A 74 -3.93 9.61 -5.35
CA GLY A 74 -3.64 9.40 -6.78
C GLY A 74 -2.52 10.23 -7.44
N GLY A 75 -1.60 10.81 -6.67
CA GLY A 75 -0.41 11.49 -7.20
C GLY A 75 0.82 10.58 -7.18
N CYS A 76 1.78 10.81 -8.06
CA CYS A 76 3.07 10.11 -8.19
C CYS A 76 3.94 10.12 -6.91
N GLY A 77 3.49 10.72 -5.81
CA GLY A 77 4.13 10.57 -4.49
C GLY A 77 5.57 11.08 -4.41
N CYS A 78 6.00 11.93 -5.34
CA CYS A 78 7.31 12.58 -5.28
C CYS A 78 7.14 13.97 -4.65
N ASN A 79 7.84 14.23 -3.54
CA ASN A 79 8.34 15.59 -3.26
C ASN A 79 9.47 15.91 -4.24
#